data_AF-A0A2T1N7B4-F1
#
_entry.id   AF-A0A2T1N7B4-F1
#
_cell.length_a   1.000
_cell.length_b   1.000
_cell.length_c   1.000
_cell.angle_alpha   90.00
_cell.angle_beta   90.00
_cell.angle_gamma   90.00
#
_symmetry.space_group_name_H-M   'P 1'
#
loop_
_entity.id
_entity.type
_entity.pdbx_description
1 polymer ?
#
loop_
_entity_poly.entity_id
_entity_poly.type
_entity_poly.pdbx_seq_one_letter_code
_entity_poly.pdbx_strand_id
1 'polypeptide(L)'
;MKRLLFILSLCVSTLSFAQQTYSVNGESLKLDTEVEGTLDLLWTSVDGQFRYFVKTEDKTITELKNTKNENNKYQNEYQATLADLTDMDASKTKFTLFDLKQFINKYNVSQDETYVSTEQKVKFKTRLGVFGGLTNNPFTSNPENESAVFFGTELELVQDKPQPKHAGFVNFRYTSKTDNFDYKAAQLALGYRFRFVNTNGFNMYAQTKFATLTKVDASFVIENPENPGTFVTNEVSNTEFDAPLIFGLGADFKVGNGYITFIYDSLFAAFIENGDHFSTDFALGYKFNL
;
A
#
# COMPACT_ATOMS: atom_id res chain seq x y z
N MET A 1 -13.40 32.97 20.39
CA MET A 1 -12.76 33.73 19.28
C MET A 1 -11.30 33.31 19.02
N LYS A 2 -10.41 33.24 20.03
CA LYS A 2 -9.00 32.81 19.83
C LYS A 2 -8.82 31.38 19.28
N ARG A 3 -9.70 30.43 19.65
CA ARG A 3 -9.66 29.05 19.14
C ARG A 3 -10.17 28.91 17.69
N LEU A 4 -11.06 29.80 17.25
CA LEU A 4 -11.58 29.81 15.88
C LEU A 4 -10.54 30.38 14.89
N LEU A 5 -9.78 31.40 15.31
CA LEU A 5 -8.66 31.95 14.52
C LEU A 5 -7.54 30.92 14.28
N PHE A 6 -7.29 30.03 15.24
CA PHE A 6 -6.24 29.00 15.11
C PHE A 6 -6.62 27.93 14.09
N ILE A 7 -7.90 27.49 14.09
CA ILE A 7 -8.44 26.54 13.11
C ILE A 7 -8.51 27.17 11.72
N LEU A 8 -8.88 28.45 11.62
CA LEU A 8 -8.90 29.18 10.35
C LEU A 8 -7.48 29.39 9.78
N SER A 9 -6.46 29.53 10.63
CA SER A 9 -5.05 29.62 10.18
C SER A 9 -4.48 28.30 9.65
N LEU A 10 -4.96 27.15 10.17
CA LEU A 10 -4.55 25.83 9.67
C LEU A 10 -5.18 25.47 8.32
N CYS A 11 -6.27 26.13 7.92
CA CYS A 11 -6.92 25.90 6.62
C CYS A 11 -6.28 26.69 5.47
N VAL A 12 -5.45 27.70 5.75
CA VAL A 12 -4.83 28.57 4.72
C VAL A 12 -3.48 28.04 4.21
N SER A 13 -2.92 27.00 4.85
CA SER A 13 -1.65 26.40 4.41
C SER A 13 -1.82 25.24 3.41
N THR A 14 -2.99 25.08 2.77
CA THR A 14 -3.04 24.25 1.56
C THR A 14 -2.26 24.98 0.49
N LEU A 15 -0.99 24.56 0.35
CA LEU A 15 -0.05 24.93 -0.70
C LEU A 15 -0.82 25.20 -1.99
N SER A 16 -0.96 26.48 -2.34
CA SER A 16 -1.41 26.87 -3.66
C SER A 16 -0.28 26.47 -4.61
N PHE A 17 -0.30 25.24 -5.09
CA PHE A 17 0.37 24.93 -6.35
C PHE A 17 -0.21 25.91 -7.36
N ALA A 18 0.65 26.73 -7.95
CA ALA A 18 0.24 27.77 -8.86
C ALA A 18 -0.26 27.12 -10.15
N GLN A 19 -1.52 26.67 -10.17
CA GLN A 19 -2.23 26.35 -11.40
C GLN A 19 -2.31 27.65 -12.20
N GLN A 20 -1.60 27.67 -13.32
CA GLN A 20 -1.64 28.78 -14.26
C GLN A 20 -2.56 28.42 -15.42
N THR A 21 -3.36 29.38 -15.86
CA THR A 21 -4.22 29.24 -17.02
C THR A 21 -3.41 29.57 -18.27
N TYR A 22 -3.34 28.63 -19.20
CA TYR A 22 -2.64 28.78 -20.47
C TYR A 22 -3.61 28.62 -21.64
N SER A 23 -3.34 29.34 -22.74
CA SER A 23 -4.04 29.11 -24.01
C SER A 23 -3.17 28.21 -24.89
N VAL A 24 -3.61 26.97 -25.12
CA VAL A 24 -2.90 25.99 -25.95
C VAL A 24 -3.83 25.55 -27.07
N ASN A 25 -3.43 25.75 -28.33
CA ASN A 25 -4.24 25.42 -29.51
C ASN A 25 -5.68 26.00 -29.49
N GLY A 26 -5.87 27.18 -28.89
CA GLY A 26 -7.17 27.85 -28.76
C GLY A 26 -8.03 27.37 -27.59
N GLU A 27 -7.54 26.42 -26.79
CA GLU A 27 -8.17 25.93 -25.57
C GLU A 27 -7.56 26.59 -24.34
N SER A 28 -8.39 27.03 -23.38
CA SER A 28 -7.95 27.59 -22.11
C SER A 28 -7.84 26.48 -21.07
N LEU A 29 -6.61 26.11 -20.71
CA LEU A 29 -6.30 24.99 -19.82
C LEU A 29 -5.65 25.47 -18.53
N LYS A 30 -6.08 24.89 -17.40
CA LYS A 30 -5.36 25.01 -16.12
C LYS A 30 -4.33 23.90 -16.04
N LEU A 31 -3.05 24.27 -16.02
CA LEU A 31 -1.95 23.31 -15.97
C LEU A 31 -1.23 23.39 -14.62
N ASP A 32 -0.98 22.23 -14.03
CA ASP A 32 -0.10 22.03 -12.89
C ASP A 32 1.35 21.85 -13.37
N THR A 33 2.31 22.41 -12.64
CA THR A 33 3.74 22.27 -12.94
C THR A 33 4.32 21.09 -12.16
N GLU A 34 4.83 20.08 -12.86
CA GLU A 34 5.47 18.90 -12.28
C GLU A 34 7.00 19.05 -12.19
N VAL A 35 7.60 19.71 -13.19
CA VAL A 35 9.03 20.00 -13.29
C VAL A 35 9.18 21.44 -13.77
N GLU A 36 10.09 22.19 -13.15
CA GLU A 36 10.45 23.56 -13.53
C GLU A 36 11.97 23.62 -13.76
N GLY A 37 12.42 24.04 -14.95
CA GLY A 37 13.83 24.10 -15.35
C GLY A 37 14.01 24.68 -16.76
N THR A 38 15.06 24.28 -17.50
CA THR A 38 15.24 24.66 -18.91
C THR A 38 14.07 24.20 -19.79
N LEU A 39 13.54 23.02 -19.49
CA LEU A 39 12.30 22.51 -20.03
C LEU A 39 11.37 22.15 -18.87
N ASP A 40 10.21 22.79 -18.83
CA ASP A 40 9.20 22.52 -17.82
C ASP A 40 8.32 21.35 -18.26
N LEU A 41 7.86 20.55 -17.30
CA LEU A 41 6.80 19.56 -17.49
C LEU A 41 5.53 20.05 -16.81
N LEU A 42 4.47 20.22 -17.60
CA LEU A 42 3.16 20.63 -17.14
C LEU A 42 2.14 19.52 -17.39
N TRP A 43 1.07 19.47 -16.62
CA TRP A 43 0.01 18.49 -16.82
C TRP A 43 -1.36 19.00 -16.39
N THR A 44 -2.41 18.32 -16.85
CA THR A 44 -3.77 18.50 -16.36
C THR A 44 -4.57 17.21 -16.50
N SER A 45 -5.73 17.15 -15.85
CA SER A 45 -6.70 16.08 -16.04
C SER A 45 -8.04 16.67 -16.49
N VAL A 46 -8.50 16.25 -17.67
CA VAL A 46 -9.80 16.63 -18.22
C VAL A 46 -10.60 15.34 -18.43
N ASP A 47 -11.79 15.25 -17.82
CA ASP A 47 -12.66 14.07 -17.89
C ASP A 47 -11.96 12.75 -17.53
N GLY A 48 -11.05 12.79 -16.54
CA GLY A 48 -10.29 11.63 -16.08
C GLY A 48 -9.13 11.21 -16.98
N GLN A 49 -8.85 11.96 -18.06
CA GLN A 49 -7.71 11.73 -18.94
C GLN A 49 -6.58 12.71 -18.65
N PHE A 50 -5.37 12.18 -18.48
CA PHE A 50 -4.17 12.99 -18.29
C PHE A 50 -3.67 13.53 -19.63
N ARG A 51 -3.37 14.83 -19.63
CA ARG A 51 -2.71 15.52 -20.74
C ARG A 51 -1.41 16.12 -20.23
N TYR A 52 -0.34 16.01 -21.01
CA TYR A 52 1.00 16.46 -20.63
C TYR A 52 1.50 17.48 -21.64
N PHE A 53 2.24 18.46 -21.15
CA PHE A 53 2.76 19.55 -21.96
C PHE A 53 4.20 19.83 -21.53
N VAL A 54 5.00 20.30 -22.46
CA VAL A 54 6.31 20.87 -22.17
C VAL A 54 6.29 22.36 -22.45
N LYS A 55 6.98 23.14 -21.62
CA LYS A 55 7.14 24.57 -21.83
C LYS A 55 8.63 24.90 -21.89
N THR A 56 9.06 25.46 -23.00
CA THR A 56 10.43 25.89 -23.26
C THR A 56 10.70 27.28 -22.67
N GLU A 57 11.96 27.69 -22.59
CA GLU A 57 12.37 28.99 -22.02
C GLU A 57 11.74 30.21 -22.73
N ASP A 58 11.48 30.09 -24.03
CA ASP A 58 10.75 31.08 -24.84
C ASP A 58 9.25 31.16 -24.52
N LYS A 59 8.78 30.36 -23.54
CA LYS A 59 7.40 30.22 -23.09
C LYS A 59 6.47 29.57 -24.12
N THR A 60 7.01 28.92 -25.14
CA THR A 60 6.23 28.10 -26.05
C THR A 60 5.76 26.83 -25.33
N ILE A 61 4.46 26.52 -25.44
CA ILE A 61 3.87 25.34 -24.81
C ILE A 61 3.47 24.34 -25.90
N THR A 62 4.02 23.13 -25.78
CA THR A 62 3.77 22.04 -26.72
C THR A 62 3.10 20.87 -25.99
N GLU A 63 1.95 20.42 -26.50
CA GLU A 63 1.27 19.25 -25.98
C GLU A 63 1.99 17.97 -26.43
N LEU A 64 2.29 17.09 -25.46
CA LEU A 64 2.83 15.77 -25.72
C LEU A 64 1.66 14.84 -26.09
N LYS A 65 1.54 14.50 -27.37
CA LYS A 65 0.42 13.69 -27.88
C LYS A 65 0.75 12.21 -27.92
N ASN A 66 -0.26 11.38 -27.66
CA ASN A 66 -0.19 9.94 -27.87
C ASN A 66 -1.52 9.42 -28.43
N THR A 67 -1.79 9.72 -29.70
CA THR A 67 -3.08 9.37 -30.32
C THR A 67 -3.07 7.93 -30.85
N LYS A 68 -4.27 7.38 -31.07
CA LYS A 68 -4.42 6.06 -31.71
C LYS A 68 -4.60 6.23 -33.21
N ASN A 69 -3.94 5.36 -33.98
CA ASN A 69 -4.19 5.24 -35.41
C ASN A 69 -5.48 4.44 -35.70
N GLU A 70 -5.79 4.27 -36.99
CA GLU A 70 -6.97 3.51 -37.48
C GLU A 70 -7.03 2.06 -36.93
N ASN A 71 -5.90 1.49 -36.55
CA ASN A 71 -5.80 0.15 -35.97
C ASN A 71 -5.87 0.13 -34.43
N ASN A 72 -6.33 1.22 -33.80
CA ASN A 72 -6.38 1.40 -32.35
C ASN A 72 -5.01 1.30 -31.63
N LYS A 73 -3.89 1.47 -32.36
CA LYS A 73 -2.54 1.46 -31.78
C LYS A 73 -2.06 2.87 -31.51
N TYR A 74 -1.47 3.07 -30.33
CA TYR A 74 -0.82 4.31 -29.95
C TYR A 74 0.37 4.63 -30.86
N GLN A 75 0.49 5.89 -31.27
CA GLN A 75 1.49 6.35 -32.23
C GLN A 75 2.78 6.90 -31.55
N ASN A 76 2.76 7.16 -30.25
CA ASN A 76 3.89 7.66 -29.47
C ASN A 76 4.51 8.98 -29.97
N GLU A 77 3.70 9.91 -30.49
CA GLU A 77 4.16 11.17 -31.09
C GLU A 77 4.97 12.05 -30.11
N TYR A 78 4.68 11.95 -28.82
CA TYR A 78 5.42 12.60 -27.76
C TYR A 78 6.91 12.24 -27.76
N GLN A 79 7.31 11.03 -28.17
CA GLN A 79 8.72 10.63 -28.19
C GLN A 79 9.49 11.42 -29.25
N ALA A 80 8.91 11.60 -30.44
CA ALA A 80 9.49 12.46 -31.48
C ALA A 80 9.55 13.91 -31.01
N THR A 81 8.45 14.42 -30.44
CA THR A 81 8.40 15.80 -29.90
C THR A 81 9.49 16.04 -28.85
N LEU A 82 9.70 15.08 -27.93
CA LEU A 82 10.74 15.17 -26.91
C LEU A 82 12.14 15.09 -27.52
N ALA A 83 12.37 14.19 -28.48
CA ALA A 83 13.65 14.07 -29.16
C ALA A 83 14.00 15.35 -29.93
N ASP A 84 13.04 15.93 -30.65
CA ASP A 84 13.22 17.16 -31.43
C ASP A 84 13.50 18.38 -30.54
N LEU A 85 12.91 18.43 -29.34
CA LEU A 85 13.12 19.53 -28.39
C LEU A 85 14.42 19.43 -27.60
N THR A 86 15.00 18.23 -27.45
CA THR A 86 16.09 17.98 -26.50
C THR A 86 17.36 17.40 -27.13
N ASP A 87 17.30 16.98 -28.39
CA ASP A 87 18.33 16.18 -29.07
C ASP A 87 18.70 14.88 -28.31
N MET A 88 17.80 14.38 -27.44
CA MET A 88 18.00 13.16 -26.65
C MET A 88 17.11 12.00 -27.12
N ASP A 89 17.61 10.76 -27.02
CA ASP A 89 16.81 9.57 -27.32
C ASP A 89 15.65 9.37 -26.33
N ALA A 90 14.43 9.54 -26.83
CA ALA A 90 13.18 9.36 -26.10
C ALA A 90 12.48 8.00 -26.35
N SER A 91 13.10 7.07 -27.10
CA SER A 91 12.46 5.81 -27.51
C SER A 91 12.00 4.91 -26.36
N LYS A 92 12.64 5.02 -25.20
CA LYS A 92 12.31 4.25 -23.98
C LYS A 92 11.38 5.00 -23.01
N THR A 93 11.11 6.27 -23.26
CA THR A 93 10.23 7.09 -22.41
C THR A 93 8.80 6.64 -22.63
N LYS A 94 8.07 6.24 -21.58
CA LYS A 94 6.65 5.91 -21.67
C LYS A 94 5.79 7.14 -21.42
N PHE A 95 4.57 7.12 -21.94
CA PHE A 95 3.57 8.18 -21.76
C PHE A 95 2.92 8.16 -20.37
N THR A 96 3.72 8.33 -19.32
CA THR A 96 3.29 8.46 -17.92
C THR A 96 3.96 9.66 -17.31
N LEU A 97 3.30 10.35 -16.37
CA LEU A 97 3.86 11.52 -15.69
C LEU A 97 5.25 11.23 -15.10
N PHE A 98 5.43 10.04 -14.51
CA PHE A 98 6.70 9.61 -13.91
C PHE A 98 7.82 9.47 -14.94
N ASP A 99 7.61 8.74 -16.04
CA ASP A 99 8.65 8.52 -17.05
C ASP A 99 8.96 9.82 -17.83
N LEU A 100 7.94 10.65 -18.11
CA LEU A 100 8.13 11.97 -18.69
C LEU A 100 8.96 12.87 -17.77
N LYS A 101 8.62 12.92 -16.48
CA LYS A 101 9.40 13.64 -15.46
C LYS A 101 10.85 13.20 -15.43
N GLN A 102 11.13 11.90 -15.53
CA GLN A 102 12.51 11.41 -15.56
C GLN A 102 13.28 11.88 -16.79
N PHE A 103 12.65 11.82 -17.96
CA PHE A 103 13.26 12.29 -19.20
C PHE A 103 13.58 13.80 -19.12
N ILE A 104 12.62 14.61 -18.70
CA ILE A 104 12.77 16.07 -18.59
C ILE A 104 13.82 16.44 -17.54
N ASN A 105 13.84 15.79 -16.37
CA ASN A 105 14.87 15.99 -15.36
C ASN A 105 16.27 15.65 -15.90
N LYS A 106 16.41 14.56 -16.66
CA LYS A 106 17.68 14.18 -17.28
C LYS A 106 18.16 15.24 -18.28
N TYR A 107 17.25 15.84 -19.04
CA TYR A 107 17.55 16.95 -19.93
C TYR A 107 17.96 18.21 -19.14
N ASN A 108 17.18 18.63 -18.14
CA ASN A 108 17.49 19.82 -17.36
C ASN A 108 18.85 19.72 -16.63
N VAL A 109 19.20 18.53 -16.11
CA VAL A 109 20.54 18.27 -15.55
C VAL A 109 21.65 18.42 -16.60
N SER A 110 21.38 18.11 -17.88
CA SER A 110 22.37 18.23 -18.95
C SER A 110 22.56 19.67 -19.44
N GLN A 111 21.56 20.54 -19.23
CA GLN A 111 21.58 21.94 -19.64
C GLN A 111 22.05 22.90 -18.53
N ASP A 112 21.75 22.58 -17.27
CA ASP A 112 22.07 23.42 -16.11
C ASP A 112 22.68 22.57 -14.99
N GLU A 113 23.97 22.77 -14.72
CA GLU A 113 24.71 22.08 -13.65
C GLU A 113 24.19 22.44 -12.24
N THR A 114 23.48 23.56 -12.10
CA THR A 114 22.87 23.99 -10.83
C THR A 114 21.46 23.43 -10.62
N TYR A 115 20.91 22.75 -11.63
CA TYR A 115 19.58 22.16 -11.57
C TYR A 115 19.50 21.03 -10.54
N VAL A 116 18.60 21.18 -9.58
CA VAL A 116 18.30 20.15 -8.57
C VAL A 116 17.07 19.37 -9.00
N SER A 117 17.30 18.20 -9.60
CA SER A 117 16.24 17.29 -10.01
C SER A 117 15.30 16.94 -8.86
N THR A 118 13.98 16.99 -9.14
CA THR A 118 12.94 16.54 -8.22
C THR A 118 12.73 15.03 -8.25
N GLU A 119 13.61 14.26 -8.92
CA GLU A 119 13.58 12.80 -8.91
C GLU A 119 13.84 12.22 -7.51
N GLN A 120 12.77 11.81 -6.82
CA GLN A 120 12.90 10.78 -5.79
C GLN A 120 12.81 9.41 -6.45
N LYS A 121 13.96 8.80 -6.78
CA LYS A 121 13.99 7.35 -7.03
C LYS A 121 13.44 6.64 -5.80
N VAL A 122 12.24 6.08 -5.93
CA VAL A 122 11.59 5.31 -4.86
C VAL A 122 12.38 4.02 -4.67
N LYS A 123 13.30 4.03 -3.72
CA LYS A 123 13.96 2.82 -3.24
C LYS A 123 13.05 2.15 -2.21
N PHE A 124 13.09 0.82 -2.18
CA PHE A 124 12.40 0.03 -1.17
C PHE A 124 13.40 -0.74 -0.31
N LYS A 125 13.01 -0.97 0.94
CA LYS A 125 13.70 -1.84 1.89
C LYS A 125 12.73 -2.90 2.37
N THR A 126 13.28 -4.03 2.77
CA THR A 126 12.51 -5.11 3.37
C THR A 126 12.81 -5.21 4.87
N ARG A 127 11.85 -5.74 5.60
CA ARG A 127 12.01 -6.11 7.00
C ARG A 127 11.46 -7.49 7.22
N LEU A 128 12.15 -8.30 8.00
CA LEU A 128 11.72 -9.65 8.36
C LEU A 128 11.24 -9.65 9.80
N GLY A 129 9.98 -9.99 10.03
CA GLY A 129 9.38 -10.20 11.34
C GLY A 129 9.28 -11.67 11.70
N VAL A 130 9.53 -11.99 12.96
CA VAL A 130 9.15 -13.26 13.59
C VAL A 130 8.32 -12.93 14.82
N PHE A 131 7.20 -13.63 15.02
CA PHE A 131 6.27 -13.33 16.11
C PHE A 131 5.55 -14.59 16.59
N GLY A 132 5.09 -14.55 17.83
CA GLY A 132 4.26 -15.58 18.44
C GLY A 132 3.23 -14.97 19.37
N GLY A 133 2.16 -15.72 19.64
CA GLY A 133 1.00 -15.14 20.28
C GLY A 133 -0.06 -16.14 20.70
N LEU A 134 -1.18 -15.59 21.17
CA LEU A 134 -2.39 -16.32 21.53
C LEU A 134 -3.54 -15.82 20.66
N THR A 135 -4.36 -16.73 20.17
CA THR A 135 -5.56 -16.44 19.37
C THR A 135 -6.73 -17.31 19.84
N ASN A 136 -7.92 -16.74 19.96
CA ASN A 136 -9.15 -17.52 20.07
C ASN A 136 -9.75 -17.88 18.69
N ASN A 137 -9.03 -17.59 17.59
CA ASN A 137 -9.48 -17.79 16.22
C ASN A 137 -10.87 -17.14 15.98
N PRO A 138 -10.98 -15.80 16.01
CA PRO A 138 -12.25 -15.09 16.07
C PRO A 138 -13.14 -15.23 14.83
N PHE A 139 -12.65 -15.83 13.75
CA PHE A 139 -13.37 -16.04 12.50
C PHE A 139 -13.70 -17.52 12.26
N THR A 140 -13.68 -18.34 13.32
CA THR A 140 -14.09 -19.74 13.26
C THR A 140 -15.03 -20.06 14.42
N SER A 141 -15.79 -21.15 14.28
CA SER A 141 -16.67 -21.61 15.36
C SER A 141 -15.82 -22.14 16.51
N ASN A 142 -15.79 -21.39 17.61
CA ASN A 142 -15.08 -21.70 18.84
C ASN A 142 -16.01 -21.39 20.04
N PRO A 143 -17.03 -22.24 20.28
CA PRO A 143 -18.09 -21.94 21.24
C PRO A 143 -17.56 -21.75 22.67
N GLU A 144 -16.54 -22.51 23.06
CA GLU A 144 -15.91 -22.45 24.38
C GLU A 144 -14.84 -21.35 24.50
N ASN A 145 -14.64 -20.53 23.45
CA ASN A 145 -13.65 -19.44 23.39
C ASN A 145 -12.22 -19.89 23.74
N GLU A 146 -11.85 -21.10 23.32
CA GLU A 146 -10.57 -21.70 23.64
C GLU A 146 -9.41 -20.95 22.95
N SER A 147 -8.34 -20.70 23.69
CA SER A 147 -7.18 -19.98 23.20
C SER A 147 -6.09 -20.93 22.72
N ALA A 148 -5.61 -20.70 21.51
CA ALA A 148 -4.52 -21.45 20.90
C ALA A 148 -3.25 -20.58 20.80
N VAL A 149 -2.09 -21.22 20.89
CA VAL A 149 -0.82 -20.57 20.55
C VAL A 149 -0.65 -20.52 19.03
N PHE A 150 -0.03 -19.46 18.55
CA PHE A 150 0.40 -19.36 17.15
C PHE A 150 1.80 -18.78 17.04
N PHE A 151 2.44 -19.05 15.92
CA PHE A 151 3.70 -18.44 15.51
C PHE A 151 3.65 -18.06 14.04
N GLY A 152 4.49 -17.11 13.64
CA GLY A 152 4.51 -16.64 12.27
C GLY A 152 5.71 -15.80 11.90
N THR A 153 5.78 -15.52 10.60
CA THR A 153 6.80 -14.67 10.00
C THR A 153 6.13 -13.64 9.09
N GLU A 154 6.78 -12.48 8.92
CA GLU A 154 6.29 -11.41 8.06
C GLU A 154 7.43 -10.84 7.24
N LEU A 155 7.26 -10.70 5.93
CA LEU A 155 8.12 -9.87 5.09
C LEU A 155 7.40 -8.56 4.81
N GLU A 156 7.87 -7.47 5.39
CA GLU A 156 7.36 -6.12 5.20
C GLU A 156 8.19 -5.38 4.12
N LEU A 157 7.51 -4.77 3.15
CA LEU A 157 8.09 -3.90 2.13
C LEU A 157 7.75 -2.44 2.44
N VAL A 158 8.77 -1.62 2.63
CA VAL A 158 8.65 -0.19 2.95
C VAL A 158 9.48 0.66 1.99
N GLN A 159 9.03 1.89 1.75
CA GLN A 159 9.87 2.87 1.06
C GLN A 159 11.10 3.19 1.91
N ASP A 160 12.27 3.27 1.26
CA ASP A 160 13.52 3.72 1.86
C ASP A 160 13.51 5.25 2.04
N LYS A 161 12.74 5.68 3.02
CA LYS A 161 12.72 7.07 3.48
C LYS A 161 12.61 7.11 5.00
N PRO A 162 12.99 8.24 5.63
CA PRO A 162 12.69 8.44 7.04
C PRO A 162 11.19 8.28 7.31
N GLN A 163 10.84 7.46 8.31
CA GLN A 163 9.46 7.31 8.80
C GLN A 163 8.43 7.00 7.67
N PRO A 164 8.56 5.85 6.97
CA PRO A 164 7.62 5.49 5.92
C PRO A 164 6.24 5.20 6.52
N LYS A 165 5.21 5.94 6.09
CA LYS A 165 3.83 5.78 6.60
C LYS A 165 3.14 4.51 6.10
N HIS A 166 3.51 4.06 4.91
CA HIS A 166 2.85 2.98 4.20
C HIS A 166 3.80 1.78 4.08
N ALA A 167 3.25 0.58 4.22
CA ALA A 167 3.95 -0.66 3.94
C ALA A 167 3.00 -1.71 3.37
N GLY A 168 3.51 -2.54 2.47
CA GLY A 168 2.89 -3.81 2.13
C GLY A 168 3.57 -4.93 2.91
N PHE A 169 2.89 -6.04 3.14
CA PHE A 169 3.51 -7.20 3.77
C PHE A 169 2.95 -8.53 3.26
N VAL A 170 3.79 -9.55 3.33
CA VAL A 170 3.41 -10.97 3.20
C VAL A 170 3.59 -11.61 4.56
N ASN A 171 2.57 -12.27 5.06
CA ASN A 171 2.53 -12.86 6.40
C ASN A 171 2.29 -14.37 6.28
N PHE A 172 3.07 -15.16 7.01
CA PHE A 172 2.80 -16.57 7.24
C PHE A 172 2.49 -16.77 8.72
N ARG A 173 1.43 -17.49 9.04
CA ARG A 173 1.02 -17.82 10.41
C ARG A 173 0.65 -19.30 10.49
N TYR A 174 1.05 -19.95 11.59
CA TYR A 174 0.59 -21.27 11.99
C TYR A 174 -0.04 -21.20 13.38
N THR A 175 -1.28 -21.67 13.51
CA THR A 175 -1.99 -21.84 14.79
C THR A 175 -2.03 -23.32 15.16
N SER A 176 -1.64 -23.65 16.39
CA SER A 176 -1.66 -25.03 16.88
C SER A 176 -3.03 -25.41 17.44
N LYS A 177 -3.34 -26.71 17.41
CA LYS A 177 -4.47 -27.26 18.16
C LYS A 177 -4.26 -27.26 19.66
N THR A 178 -5.35 -27.35 20.41
CA THR A 178 -5.35 -27.58 21.87
C THR A 178 -6.22 -28.80 22.20
N ASP A 179 -6.16 -29.28 23.44
CA ASP A 179 -6.96 -30.45 23.86
C ASP A 179 -8.48 -30.17 23.83
N ASN A 180 -8.87 -28.92 24.07
CA ASN A 180 -10.28 -28.48 24.09
C ASN A 180 -10.75 -27.89 22.75
N PHE A 181 -9.84 -27.67 21.81
CA PHE A 181 -10.13 -27.11 20.50
C PHE A 181 -9.20 -27.72 19.46
N ASP A 182 -9.68 -28.81 18.83
CA ASP A 182 -8.94 -29.54 17.79
C ASP A 182 -9.07 -28.83 16.44
N TYR A 183 -8.46 -27.66 16.38
CA TYR A 183 -8.36 -26.81 15.21
C TYR A 183 -6.91 -26.37 15.04
N LYS A 184 -6.33 -26.62 13.87
CA LYS A 184 -5.03 -26.07 13.48
C LYS A 184 -5.13 -25.46 12.09
N ALA A 185 -4.36 -24.40 11.88
CA ALA A 185 -4.38 -23.68 10.61
C ALA A 185 -2.99 -23.21 10.22
N ALA A 186 -2.70 -23.25 8.91
CA ALA A 186 -1.58 -22.57 8.29
C ALA A 186 -2.12 -21.53 7.31
N GLN A 187 -1.78 -20.26 7.50
CA GLN A 187 -2.28 -19.14 6.70
C GLN A 187 -1.13 -18.38 6.06
N LEU A 188 -1.25 -18.12 4.76
CA LEU A 188 -0.48 -17.12 4.05
C LEU A 188 -1.39 -15.91 3.78
N ALA A 189 -0.92 -14.69 4.04
CA ALA A 189 -1.72 -13.48 3.85
C ALA A 189 -0.93 -12.37 3.15
N LEU A 190 -1.64 -11.62 2.31
CA LEU A 190 -1.19 -10.33 1.79
C LEU A 190 -1.87 -9.22 2.57
N GLY A 191 -1.10 -8.21 2.95
CA GLY A 191 -1.65 -7.11 3.72
C GLY A 191 -0.98 -5.78 3.49
N TYR A 192 -1.63 -4.77 4.05
CA TYR A 192 -1.24 -3.37 3.97
C TYR A 192 -1.27 -2.74 5.35
N ARG A 193 -0.29 -1.87 5.63
CA ARG A 193 -0.10 -1.22 6.92
C ARG A 193 0.03 0.29 6.74
N PHE A 194 -0.71 1.03 7.56
CA PHE A 194 -0.66 2.48 7.66
C PHE A 194 -0.29 2.93 9.07
N ARG A 195 0.83 3.64 9.19
CA ARG A 195 1.35 4.21 10.44
C ARG A 195 0.77 5.61 10.68
N PHE A 196 -0.17 5.70 11.60
CA PHE A 196 -0.78 6.98 12.00
C PHE A 196 0.03 7.70 13.08
N VAL A 197 0.82 6.98 13.88
CA VAL A 197 1.93 7.54 14.67
C VAL A 197 3.23 7.00 14.10
N ASN A 198 4.17 7.86 13.72
CA ASN A 198 5.43 7.43 13.13
C ASN A 198 6.58 8.35 13.54
N THR A 199 7.34 7.92 14.52
CA THR A 199 8.51 8.63 15.05
C THR A 199 9.76 7.77 14.88
N ASN A 200 10.95 8.31 15.17
CA ASN A 200 12.21 7.58 15.04
C ASN A 200 12.34 6.38 15.99
N GLY A 201 11.66 6.40 17.15
CA GLY A 201 11.76 5.35 18.17
C GLY A 201 10.50 4.52 18.36
N PHE A 202 9.37 4.99 17.85
CA PHE A 202 8.05 4.41 18.11
C PHE A 202 7.12 4.65 16.93
N ASN A 203 6.35 3.64 16.56
CA ASN A 203 5.24 3.82 15.63
C ASN A 203 4.01 3.02 16.06
N MET A 204 2.84 3.54 15.72
CA MET A 204 1.56 2.86 15.83
C MET A 204 0.92 2.80 14.45
N TYR A 205 0.29 1.67 14.15
CA TYR A 205 -0.30 1.44 12.86
C TYR A 205 -1.63 0.70 12.95
N ALA A 206 -2.44 0.94 11.93
CA ALA A 206 -3.52 0.05 11.54
C ALA A 206 -3.04 -0.79 10.36
N GLN A 207 -3.51 -2.03 10.29
CA GLN A 207 -3.21 -2.93 9.19
C GLN A 207 -4.47 -3.65 8.73
N THR A 208 -4.43 -4.14 7.49
CA THR A 208 -5.44 -5.04 6.97
C THR A 208 -4.80 -6.19 6.19
N LYS A 209 -5.32 -7.41 6.35
CA LYS A 209 -5.06 -8.53 5.45
C LYS A 209 -6.18 -8.57 4.42
N PHE A 210 -5.84 -8.28 3.17
CA PHE A 210 -6.84 -8.18 2.11
C PHE A 210 -6.96 -9.44 1.26
N ALA A 211 -6.02 -10.38 1.38
CA ALA A 211 -6.10 -11.69 0.76
C ALA A 211 -5.45 -12.74 1.67
N THR A 212 -6.08 -13.90 1.83
CA THR A 212 -5.59 -15.01 2.65
C THR A 212 -5.71 -16.32 1.90
N LEU A 213 -4.73 -17.20 2.06
CA LEU A 213 -4.79 -18.61 1.70
C LEU A 213 -4.61 -19.41 2.99
N THR A 214 -5.67 -20.09 3.44
CA THR A 214 -5.70 -20.79 4.73
C THR A 214 -5.89 -22.28 4.49
N LYS A 215 -4.97 -23.11 4.99
CA LYS A 215 -5.18 -24.54 5.15
C LYS A 215 -5.62 -24.81 6.58
N VAL A 216 -6.76 -25.45 6.74
CA VAL A 216 -7.34 -25.83 8.03
C VAL A 216 -7.41 -27.35 8.12
N ASP A 217 -7.04 -27.87 9.28
CA ASP A 217 -7.41 -29.22 9.70
C ASP A 217 -8.13 -29.11 11.06
N ALA A 218 -9.34 -29.64 11.16
CA ALA A 218 -10.14 -29.60 12.38
C ALA A 218 -10.95 -30.89 12.58
N SER A 219 -11.30 -31.19 13.82
CA SER A 219 -12.28 -32.23 14.15
C SER A 219 -13.43 -31.66 14.97
N PHE A 220 -14.65 -32.15 14.72
CA PHE A 220 -15.83 -31.76 15.48
C PHE A 220 -16.73 -32.96 15.76
N VAL A 221 -17.41 -32.91 16.89
CA VAL A 221 -18.31 -33.96 17.35
C VAL A 221 -19.75 -33.55 17.04
N ILE A 222 -20.47 -34.38 16.28
CA ILE A 222 -21.91 -34.20 16.04
C ILE A 222 -22.68 -35.40 16.57
N GLU A 223 -23.93 -35.15 16.96
CA GLU A 223 -24.87 -36.23 17.25
C GLU A 223 -25.22 -36.98 15.96
N ASN A 224 -25.26 -38.31 16.05
CA ASN A 224 -25.61 -39.16 14.93
C ASN A 224 -27.11 -39.00 14.61
N PRO A 225 -27.47 -38.48 13.42
CA PRO A 225 -28.89 -38.31 13.06
C PRO A 225 -29.64 -39.64 12.96
N GLU A 226 -28.95 -40.76 12.72
CA GLU A 226 -29.54 -42.10 12.64
C GLU A 226 -29.67 -42.79 14.01
N ASN A 227 -28.93 -42.32 15.02
CA ASN A 227 -28.96 -42.90 16.37
C ASN A 227 -28.79 -41.80 17.45
N PRO A 228 -29.89 -41.09 17.79
CA PRO A 228 -29.87 -40.02 18.79
C PRO A 228 -29.28 -40.47 20.13
N GLY A 229 -28.45 -39.63 20.74
CA GLY A 229 -27.67 -39.93 21.95
C GLY A 229 -26.30 -40.58 21.69
N THR A 230 -25.93 -40.85 20.43
CA THR A 230 -24.56 -41.24 20.06
C THR A 230 -23.85 -40.13 19.29
N PHE A 231 -22.55 -39.97 19.53
CA PHE A 231 -21.75 -38.90 18.96
C PHE A 231 -20.68 -39.45 18.03
N VAL A 232 -20.48 -38.80 16.88
CA VAL A 232 -19.50 -39.18 15.87
C VAL A 232 -18.54 -38.02 15.66
N THR A 233 -17.24 -38.32 15.64
CA THR A 233 -16.21 -37.35 15.29
C THR A 233 -16.09 -37.29 13.78
N ASN A 234 -16.25 -36.09 13.21
CA ASN A 234 -15.90 -35.81 11.82
C ASN A 234 -14.58 -35.05 11.76
N GLU A 235 -13.79 -35.37 10.76
CA GLU A 235 -12.55 -34.65 10.44
C GLU A 235 -12.77 -33.82 9.17
N VAL A 236 -12.29 -32.59 9.19
CA VAL A 236 -12.30 -31.69 8.04
C VAL A 236 -10.89 -31.22 7.76
N SER A 237 -10.46 -31.38 6.51
CA SER A 237 -9.26 -30.75 5.96
C SER A 237 -9.67 -29.95 4.74
N ASN A 238 -9.44 -28.64 4.78
CA ASN A 238 -9.80 -27.74 3.68
C ASN A 238 -8.68 -26.74 3.40
N THR A 239 -8.64 -26.22 2.18
CA THR A 239 -7.79 -25.10 1.79
C THR A 239 -8.65 -24.06 1.09
N GLU A 240 -8.64 -22.84 1.61
CA GLU A 240 -9.52 -21.76 1.19
C GLU A 240 -8.74 -20.50 0.86
N PHE A 241 -9.18 -19.79 -0.18
CA PHE A 241 -8.68 -18.47 -0.54
C PHE A 241 -9.80 -17.45 -0.33
N ASP A 242 -9.49 -16.41 0.45
CA ASP A 242 -10.45 -15.36 0.81
C ASP A 242 -9.88 -13.97 0.51
N ALA A 243 -10.78 -13.00 0.36
CA ALA A 243 -10.46 -11.58 0.36
C ALA A 243 -11.15 -10.87 1.54
N PRO A 244 -10.73 -11.12 2.80
CA PRO A 244 -11.59 -10.89 3.96
C PRO A 244 -11.58 -9.45 4.49
N LEU A 245 -10.55 -8.67 4.16
CA LEU A 245 -10.22 -7.40 4.81
C LEU A 245 -10.22 -7.54 6.35
N ILE A 246 -9.30 -8.34 6.88
CA ILE A 246 -9.13 -8.52 8.33
C ILE A 246 -8.34 -7.33 8.88
N PHE A 247 -8.89 -6.59 9.83
CA PHE A 247 -8.26 -5.41 10.41
C PHE A 247 -7.55 -5.72 11.73
N GLY A 248 -6.44 -5.02 11.95
CA GLY A 248 -5.64 -5.12 13.17
C GLY A 248 -4.94 -3.81 13.52
N LEU A 249 -4.44 -3.73 14.74
CA LEU A 249 -3.61 -2.65 15.25
C LEU A 249 -2.24 -3.20 15.66
N GLY A 250 -1.22 -2.34 15.64
CA GLY A 250 0.05 -2.70 16.23
C GLY A 250 0.92 -1.51 16.56
N ALA A 251 1.96 -1.80 17.32
CA ALA A 251 2.95 -0.85 17.79
C ALA A 251 4.35 -1.44 17.67
N ASP A 252 5.27 -0.69 17.06
CA ASP A 252 6.67 -1.06 16.95
C ASP A 252 7.53 -0.10 17.81
N PHE A 253 8.41 -0.67 18.64
CA PHE A 253 9.40 0.05 19.44
C PHE A 253 10.79 -0.25 18.91
N LYS A 254 11.53 0.79 18.51
CA LYS A 254 12.86 0.62 17.93
C LYS A 254 13.84 0.09 18.98
N VAL A 255 14.49 -1.02 18.67
CA VAL A 255 15.53 -1.64 19.51
C VAL A 255 16.61 -2.20 18.60
N GLY A 256 17.87 -1.80 18.80
CA GLY A 256 18.99 -2.26 17.96
C GLY A 256 18.77 -2.00 16.46
N ASN A 257 18.98 -3.02 15.63
CA ASN A 257 18.77 -2.97 14.18
C ASN A 257 17.32 -3.32 13.77
N GLY A 258 16.35 -3.22 14.67
CA GLY A 258 14.99 -3.65 14.41
C GLY A 258 13.96 -3.02 15.34
N TYR A 259 12.86 -3.73 15.52
CA TYR A 259 11.76 -3.29 16.37
C TYR A 259 11.20 -4.46 17.16
N ILE A 260 10.91 -4.25 18.45
CA ILE A 260 9.96 -5.09 19.18
C ILE A 260 8.57 -4.69 18.70
N THR A 261 7.77 -5.66 18.27
CA THR A 261 6.44 -5.43 17.71
C THR A 261 5.37 -6.07 18.59
N PHE A 262 4.34 -5.29 18.90
CA PHE A 262 3.12 -5.74 19.55
C PHE A 262 1.99 -5.63 18.53
N ILE A 263 1.24 -6.71 18.34
CA ILE A 263 0.18 -6.79 17.35
C ILE A 263 -1.08 -7.24 18.06
N TYR A 264 -2.17 -6.50 17.88
CA TYR A 264 -3.52 -6.98 18.12
C TYR A 264 -4.19 -7.14 16.75
N ASP A 265 -4.12 -8.35 16.22
CA ASP A 265 -4.63 -8.66 14.89
C ASP A 265 -6.11 -9.08 14.96
N SER A 266 -6.71 -9.38 13.81
CA SER A 266 -8.01 -10.06 13.75
C SER A 266 -9.11 -9.38 14.59
N LEU A 267 -9.14 -8.05 14.68
CA LEU A 267 -10.13 -7.30 15.46
C LEU A 267 -11.54 -7.48 14.89
N PHE A 268 -11.63 -7.41 13.56
CA PHE A 268 -12.82 -7.70 12.78
C PHE A 268 -12.42 -7.96 11.32
N ALA A 269 -13.29 -8.61 10.57
CA ALA A 269 -13.20 -8.76 9.12
C ALA A 269 -14.40 -8.10 8.45
N ALA A 270 -14.23 -7.55 7.23
CA ALA A 270 -15.35 -6.92 6.52
C ALA A 270 -16.26 -7.96 5.82
N PHE A 271 -15.68 -9.08 5.40
CA PHE A 271 -16.36 -10.07 4.54
C PHE A 271 -16.36 -11.49 5.13
N ILE A 272 -15.96 -11.64 6.39
CA ILE A 272 -16.07 -12.88 7.15
C ILE A 272 -16.82 -12.58 8.44
N GLU A 273 -17.74 -13.45 8.81
CA GLU A 273 -18.48 -13.35 10.07
C GLU A 273 -17.55 -13.62 11.25
N ASN A 274 -17.66 -12.80 12.29
CA ASN A 274 -17.02 -13.10 13.57
C ASN A 274 -17.77 -14.24 14.26
N GLY A 275 -17.05 -15.08 14.98
CA GLY A 275 -17.65 -15.97 15.97
C GLY A 275 -18.29 -15.18 17.12
N ASP A 276 -18.89 -15.90 18.06
CA ASP A 276 -19.68 -15.31 19.14
C ASP A 276 -18.85 -14.52 20.18
N HIS A 277 -17.52 -14.61 20.10
CA HIS A 277 -16.60 -14.04 21.08
C HIS A 277 -15.76 -12.90 20.50
N PHE A 278 -15.45 -11.93 21.35
CA PHE A 278 -14.54 -10.85 20.99
C PHE A 278 -13.13 -11.39 20.71
N SER A 279 -12.43 -10.78 19.76
CA SER A 279 -11.10 -11.25 19.33
C SER A 279 -10.08 -11.19 20.46
N THR A 280 -9.36 -12.29 20.67
CA THR A 280 -8.21 -12.37 21.58
C THR A 280 -7.00 -12.80 20.76
N ASP A 281 -6.59 -11.99 19.78
CA ASP A 281 -5.52 -12.30 18.82
C ASP A 281 -4.32 -11.36 19.03
N PHE A 282 -3.46 -11.70 19.98
CA PHE A 282 -2.32 -10.88 20.37
C PHE A 282 -1.01 -11.55 20.00
N ALA A 283 -0.08 -10.79 19.43
CA ALA A 283 1.26 -11.24 19.11
C ALA A 283 2.34 -10.32 19.69
N LEU A 284 3.44 -10.92 20.09
CA LEU A 284 4.71 -10.25 20.36
C LEU A 284 5.77 -10.81 19.41
N GLY A 285 6.60 -9.93 18.87
CA GLY A 285 7.66 -10.35 17.96
C GLY A 285 8.82 -9.37 17.87
N TYR A 286 9.74 -9.71 16.97
CA TYR A 286 10.84 -8.85 16.59
C TYR A 286 10.94 -8.73 15.07
N LYS A 287 11.14 -7.50 14.59
CA LYS A 287 11.23 -7.15 13.17
C LYS A 287 12.62 -6.61 12.84
N PHE A 288 13.40 -7.38 12.08
CA PHE A 288 14.74 -7.04 11.61
C PHE A 288 14.69 -6.12 10.39
N ASN A 289 15.51 -5.07 10.34
CA ASN A 289 15.79 -4.37 9.09
C ASN A 289 16.83 -5.15 8.29
N LEU A 290 16.51 -5.44 7.02
CA LEU A 290 17.40 -6.11 6.06
C LEU A 290 18.13 -5.10 5.18
#